data_AF-A0A813GE12-F1
#
_entry.id   AF-A0A813GE12-F1
#
_cell.length_a   1.000
_cell.length_b   1.000
_cell.length_c   1.000
_cell.angle_alpha   90.00
_cell.angle_beta   90.00
_cell.angle_gamma   90.00
#
_symmetry.space_group_name_H-M   'P 1'
#
loop_
_entity.id
_entity.type
_entity.pdbx_description
1 polymer ?
#
loop_
_entity_poly.entity_id
_entity_poly.type
_entity_poly.pdbx_seq_one_letter_code
_entity_poly.pdbx_strand_id
1 'polypeptide(L)'
;MCLFDATASPPGTAVHVQSDEQATPIRNLVSAFGDLVLMSNVTTGEKNPQEAPRLRDAPPVGHFEMPAYWRVDAASQDGSQACCAFLAAAGTAADTMSLMPFSRKYRINFSPNYQAVFPDESRHYNADIMEAALASQSIREICVNGENYQFSVAVMHRGHDFRRAWGQLAEVLSNWPGAAVAAPTTEQQPFCPCPACDERKEEMECQEESCLLLELKAALRLFDQSWAQFEQQYISELISIEFLAREPLRKAIWAVRRLDTIDLRSPDADPFLIDKAIDAVAHLNTLANPHGKGRGDLSGRVLRSALSWLTRDEGRKQCVSVQA
;
A
#
# COMPACT_ATOMS: atom_id res chain seq x y z
N MET A 1 15.68 10.03 -75.04
CA MET A 1 14.97 11.21 -74.50
C MET A 1 14.36 10.78 -73.17
N CYS A 2 14.77 11.18 -71.97
CA CYS A 2 15.74 12.14 -71.43
C CYS A 2 16.25 11.50 -70.11
N LEU A 3 17.56 11.33 -69.89
CA LEU A 3 18.53 12.27 -69.28
C LEU A 3 18.27 12.59 -67.80
N PHE A 4 19.22 12.12 -66.97
CA PHE A 4 19.72 12.57 -65.66
C PHE A 4 18.95 13.63 -64.85
N ASP A 5 18.78 13.36 -63.54
CA ASP A 5 19.47 14.19 -62.54
C ASP A 5 19.74 13.44 -61.23
N ALA A 6 21.02 13.36 -60.88
CA ALA A 6 21.54 12.87 -59.62
C ALA A 6 21.81 14.09 -58.74
N THR A 7 20.98 14.30 -57.71
CA THR A 7 21.22 15.34 -56.70
C THR A 7 21.94 14.73 -55.50
N ALA A 8 23.08 15.34 -55.20
CA ALA A 8 23.97 14.99 -54.10
C ALA A 8 23.26 15.09 -52.73
N SER A 9 23.46 14.09 -51.89
CA SER A 9 23.15 14.17 -50.46
C SER A 9 24.11 15.13 -49.74
N PRO A 10 23.63 16.02 -48.87
CA PRO A 10 24.50 16.83 -48.03
C PRO A 10 25.15 15.99 -46.91
N PRO A 11 26.36 16.39 -46.44
CA PRO A 11 27.04 15.72 -45.35
C PRO A 11 26.33 15.98 -44.02
N GLY A 12 26.33 14.95 -43.16
CA GLY A 12 25.54 14.84 -41.95
C GLY A 12 25.74 15.97 -40.95
N THR A 13 24.62 16.60 -40.59
CA THR A 13 24.44 17.29 -39.32
C THR A 13 24.36 16.22 -38.23
N ALA A 14 25.40 16.09 -37.41
CA ALA A 14 25.38 15.21 -36.25
C ALA A 14 24.25 15.65 -35.31
N VAL A 15 23.25 14.78 -35.16
CA VAL A 15 22.09 14.94 -34.30
C VAL A 15 22.56 14.80 -32.85
N HIS A 16 22.91 15.92 -32.21
CA HIS A 16 23.24 15.98 -30.78
C HIS A 16 22.01 16.30 -29.90
N VAL A 17 20.80 16.13 -30.44
CA VAL A 17 19.54 16.58 -29.81
C VAL A 17 18.97 15.56 -28.82
N GLN A 18 19.43 14.30 -28.82
CA GLN A 18 18.88 13.26 -27.95
C GLN A 18 19.38 13.29 -26.48
N SER A 19 20.47 14.01 -26.18
CA SER A 19 21.05 13.98 -24.83
C SER A 19 20.26 14.81 -23.81
N ASP A 20 19.63 15.93 -24.23
CA ASP A 20 18.95 16.83 -23.29
C ASP A 20 17.56 16.33 -22.87
N GLU A 21 16.86 15.62 -23.77
CA GLU A 21 15.50 15.13 -23.54
C GLU A 21 15.45 14.00 -22.50
N GLN A 22 16.49 13.16 -22.42
CA GLN A 22 16.60 12.09 -21.42
C GLN A 22 17.18 12.58 -20.08
N ALA A 23 17.96 13.67 -20.08
CA ALA A 23 18.59 14.19 -18.87
C ALA A 23 17.57 14.78 -17.88
N THR A 24 16.49 15.38 -18.38
CA THR A 24 15.52 16.11 -17.54
C THR A 24 14.75 15.17 -16.58
N PRO A 25 14.17 14.04 -17.03
CA PRO A 25 13.44 13.13 -16.15
C PRO A 25 14.31 12.48 -15.09
N ILE A 26 15.58 12.18 -15.42
CA ILE A 26 16.53 11.63 -14.45
C ILE A 26 16.88 12.67 -13.39
N ARG A 27 17.15 13.92 -13.78
CA ARG A 27 17.38 15.02 -12.82
C ARG A 27 16.18 15.23 -11.89
N ASN A 28 14.96 15.17 -12.43
CA ASN A 28 13.73 15.27 -11.64
C ASN A 28 13.61 14.12 -10.63
N LEU A 29 13.93 12.89 -11.06
CA LEU A 29 13.94 11.71 -10.18
C LEU A 29 14.95 11.86 -9.05
N VAL A 30 16.18 12.27 -9.36
CA VAL A 30 17.25 12.47 -8.36
C VAL A 30 16.88 13.61 -7.40
N SER A 31 16.33 14.72 -7.90
CA SER A 31 15.85 15.83 -7.08
C SER A 31 14.74 15.39 -6.12
N ALA A 32 13.71 14.73 -6.65
CA ALA A 32 12.57 14.26 -5.85
C ALA A 32 12.99 13.21 -4.80
N PHE A 33 13.99 12.38 -5.14
CA PHE A 33 14.60 11.47 -4.18
C PHE A 33 15.34 12.22 -3.05
N GLY A 34 16.10 13.26 -3.39
CA GLY A 34 16.73 14.13 -2.39
C GLY A 34 15.72 14.75 -1.42
N ASP A 35 14.62 15.28 -1.94
CA ASP A 35 13.53 15.85 -1.12
C ASP A 35 12.91 14.79 -0.19
N LEU A 36 12.67 13.58 -0.71
CA LEU A 36 12.12 12.46 0.07
C LEU A 36 13.03 12.05 1.24
N VAL A 37 14.34 11.98 1.00
CA VAL A 37 15.34 11.61 2.03
C VAL A 37 15.47 12.71 3.08
N LEU A 38 15.44 13.98 2.66
CA LEU A 38 15.53 15.12 3.59
C LEU A 38 14.36 15.14 4.58
N MET A 39 13.12 14.90 4.13
CA MET A 39 11.94 14.89 5.01
C MET A 39 12.01 13.79 6.08
N SER A 40 12.64 12.68 5.74
CA SER A 40 12.72 11.51 6.61
C SER A 40 13.68 11.69 7.79
N ASN A 41 14.70 12.56 7.64
CA ASN A 41 15.65 12.87 8.70
C ASN A 41 15.12 13.92 9.71
N VAL A 42 14.10 14.70 9.34
CA VAL A 42 13.54 15.76 10.20
C VAL A 42 12.63 15.18 11.28
N THR A 43 11.90 14.10 10.98
CA THR A 43 10.90 13.54 11.88
C THR A 43 11.43 12.50 12.86
N THR A 44 12.65 11.98 12.66
CA THR A 44 13.30 11.04 13.58
C THR A 44 13.92 11.69 14.82
N GLY A 45 13.56 12.93 15.17
CA GLY A 45 13.92 13.55 16.44
C GLY A 45 13.59 12.60 17.60
N GLU A 46 14.62 11.95 18.12
CA GLU A 46 14.56 10.75 18.96
C GLU A 46 13.60 10.93 20.14
N LYS A 47 12.40 10.32 20.05
CA LYS A 47 11.64 9.95 21.24
C LYS A 47 12.22 8.64 21.75
N ASN A 48 12.84 8.74 22.93
CA ASN A 48 13.49 7.69 23.71
C ASN A 48 12.83 6.30 23.56
N PRO A 49 13.54 5.26 23.06
CA PRO A 49 12.99 3.93 22.87
C PRO A 49 13.00 3.15 24.20
N GLN A 50 12.09 3.50 25.10
CA GLN A 50 11.71 2.63 26.21
C GLN A 50 10.24 2.27 26.07
N GLU A 51 9.94 0.98 26.16
CA GLU A 51 8.62 0.34 26.12
C GLU A 51 8.05 -0.04 24.74
N ALA A 52 8.61 -1.12 24.17
CA ALA A 52 7.84 -2.00 23.29
C ALA A 52 7.68 -3.38 23.96
N PRO A 53 6.47 -3.96 24.03
CA PRO A 53 6.23 -5.26 24.66
C PRO A 53 6.85 -6.39 23.83
N ARG A 54 7.56 -7.29 24.52
CA ARG A 54 8.25 -8.45 23.93
C ARG A 54 7.22 -9.46 23.40
N LEU A 55 6.92 -9.45 22.11
CA LEU A 55 6.27 -10.58 21.43
C LEU A 55 7.28 -11.73 21.30
N ARG A 56 6.91 -12.91 21.79
CA ARG A 56 7.74 -14.13 21.80
C ARG A 56 7.71 -14.88 20.46
N ASP A 57 8.87 -15.42 20.11
CA ASP A 57 9.14 -16.62 19.31
C ASP A 57 8.55 -16.68 17.88
N ALA A 58 9.12 -15.87 16.97
CA ALA A 58 9.12 -16.16 15.54
C ALA A 58 10.56 -16.51 15.09
N PRO A 59 10.77 -17.52 14.23
CA PRO A 59 12.10 -17.91 13.77
C PRO A 59 12.79 -16.78 12.97
N PRO A 60 14.13 -16.73 12.96
CA PRO A 60 14.89 -15.66 12.33
C PRO A 60 14.83 -15.81 10.80
N VAL A 61 13.84 -15.19 10.18
CA VAL A 61 13.95 -14.80 8.77
C VAL A 61 15.09 -13.80 8.72
N GLY A 62 16.13 -14.05 7.91
CA GLY A 62 17.31 -13.18 7.82
C GLY A 62 16.88 -11.71 7.74
N HIS A 63 17.12 -10.97 8.81
CA HIS A 63 16.60 -9.62 8.97
C HIS A 63 17.40 -8.69 8.06
N PHE A 64 16.87 -8.40 6.87
CA PHE A 64 17.30 -7.24 6.11
C PHE A 64 16.72 -6.01 6.82
N GLU A 65 17.53 -5.39 7.67
CA GLU A 65 17.20 -4.06 8.20
C GLU A 65 17.59 -3.01 7.18
N MET A 66 16.58 -2.31 6.68
CA MET A 66 16.81 -1.17 5.82
C MET A 66 17.52 -0.08 6.64
N PRO A 67 18.63 0.48 6.15
CA PRO A 67 19.32 1.56 6.83
C PRO A 67 18.37 2.71 7.21
N ALA A 68 18.57 3.30 8.38
CA ALA A 68 17.65 4.30 8.92
C ALA A 68 17.43 5.50 7.98
N TYR A 69 18.44 5.85 7.18
CA TYR A 69 18.41 6.96 6.22
C TYR A 69 17.57 6.68 4.96
N TRP A 70 17.10 5.44 4.76
CA TRP A 70 16.16 5.07 3.68
C TRP A 70 14.72 4.91 4.14
N ARG A 71 14.44 5.19 5.43
CA ARG A 71 13.06 5.27 5.90
C ARG A 71 12.40 6.46 5.22
N VAL A 72 11.12 6.32 4.93
CA VAL A 72 10.28 7.37 4.34
C VAL A 72 9.17 7.66 5.33
N ASP A 73 9.03 8.92 5.72
CA ASP A 73 7.89 9.36 6.53
C ASP A 73 6.69 9.66 5.63
N ALA A 74 6.05 8.62 5.09
CA ALA A 74 4.85 8.80 4.26
C ALA A 74 3.59 9.15 5.09
N ALA A 75 3.67 9.05 6.42
CA ALA A 75 2.55 9.33 7.32
C ALA A 75 2.32 10.84 7.54
N SER A 76 3.38 11.65 7.47
CA SER A 76 3.22 13.11 7.49
C SER A 76 2.71 13.65 6.16
N GLN A 77 2.00 14.78 6.18
CA GLN A 77 1.49 15.40 4.96
C GLN A 77 2.63 15.75 3.98
N ASP A 78 3.72 16.33 4.50
CA ASP A 78 4.87 16.73 3.69
C ASP A 78 5.60 15.52 3.12
N GLY A 79 5.80 14.46 3.91
CA GLY A 79 6.45 13.25 3.42
C GLY A 79 5.57 12.41 2.48
N SER A 80 4.25 12.41 2.67
CA SER A 80 3.29 11.86 1.70
C SER A 80 3.37 12.59 0.36
N GLN A 81 3.45 13.92 0.38
CA GLN A 81 3.61 14.74 -0.83
C GLN A 81 4.95 14.48 -1.51
N ALA A 82 6.05 14.42 -0.76
CA ALA A 82 7.37 14.09 -1.28
C ALA A 82 7.40 12.68 -1.88
N CYS A 83 6.74 11.71 -1.23
CA CYS A 83 6.61 10.34 -1.72
C CYS A 83 5.84 10.30 -3.06
N CYS A 84 4.71 11.01 -3.15
CA CYS A 84 3.96 11.15 -4.40
C CYS A 84 4.81 11.75 -5.53
N ALA A 85 5.57 12.82 -5.23
CA ALA A 85 6.43 13.48 -6.21
C ALA A 85 7.54 12.54 -6.70
N PHE A 86 8.20 11.83 -5.79
CA PHE A 86 9.21 10.82 -6.12
C PHE A 86 8.63 9.70 -7.00
N LEU A 87 7.49 9.12 -6.61
CA LEU A 87 6.85 8.04 -7.35
C LEU A 87 6.44 8.48 -8.77
N ALA A 88 5.89 9.69 -8.92
CA ALA A 88 5.57 10.26 -10.23
C ALA A 88 6.83 10.47 -11.09
N ALA A 89 7.93 10.95 -10.50
CA ALA A 89 9.20 11.11 -11.19
C ALA A 89 9.80 9.76 -11.61
N ALA A 90 9.68 8.72 -10.77
CA ALA A 90 10.16 7.37 -11.09
C ALA A 90 9.38 6.76 -12.27
N GLY A 91 8.06 6.94 -12.30
CA GLY A 91 7.23 6.54 -13.44
C GLY A 91 7.64 7.26 -14.73
N THR A 92 7.77 8.59 -14.67
CA THR A 92 8.17 9.42 -15.81
C THR A 92 9.55 9.03 -16.34
N ALA A 93 10.54 8.85 -15.45
CA ALA A 93 11.88 8.44 -15.83
C ALA A 93 11.88 7.06 -16.51
N ALA A 94 11.10 6.10 -15.99
CA ALA A 94 10.96 4.78 -16.59
C ALA A 94 10.32 4.84 -17.99
N ASP A 95 9.31 5.69 -18.18
CA ASP A 95 8.65 5.91 -19.48
C ASP A 95 9.62 6.55 -20.49
N THR A 96 10.34 7.61 -20.09
CA THR A 96 11.37 8.26 -20.94
C THR A 96 12.47 7.28 -21.34
N MET A 97 12.88 6.41 -20.43
CA MET A 97 13.87 5.36 -20.71
C MET A 97 13.29 4.18 -21.51
N SER A 98 12.03 4.25 -21.94
CA SER A 98 11.31 3.21 -22.68
C SER A 98 11.35 1.85 -21.97
N LEU A 99 11.25 1.86 -20.64
CA LEU A 99 11.15 0.64 -19.85
C LEU A 99 9.75 0.08 -20.00
N MET A 100 9.63 -1.18 -20.40
CA MET A 100 8.34 -1.87 -20.44
C MET A 100 7.76 -1.99 -19.01
N PRO A 101 6.51 -1.55 -18.77
CA PRO A 101 5.88 -1.72 -17.47
C PRO A 101 5.62 -3.19 -17.17
N PHE A 102 5.82 -3.59 -15.92
CA PHE A 102 5.39 -4.92 -15.47
C PHE A 102 3.87 -5.05 -15.52
N SER A 103 3.38 -6.25 -15.85
CA SER A 103 1.96 -6.51 -16.09
C SER A 103 1.10 -6.17 -14.87
N ARG A 104 0.05 -5.38 -15.09
CA ARG A 104 -0.95 -4.98 -14.09
C ARG A 104 -2.36 -5.49 -14.39
N LYS A 105 -2.46 -6.48 -15.28
CA LYS A 105 -3.72 -7.16 -15.64
C LYS A 105 -4.54 -7.65 -14.45
N TYR A 106 -3.90 -7.92 -13.31
CA TYR A 106 -4.59 -8.32 -12.08
C TYR A 106 -5.57 -7.26 -11.56
N ARG A 107 -5.39 -5.97 -11.91
CA ARG A 107 -6.27 -4.86 -11.47
C ARG A 107 -7.72 -5.03 -11.93
N ILE A 108 -7.97 -5.77 -13.01
CA ILE A 108 -9.35 -6.10 -13.44
C ILE A 108 -10.12 -6.90 -12.37
N ASN A 109 -9.42 -7.60 -11.48
CA ASN A 109 -10.04 -8.40 -10.41
C ASN A 109 -10.17 -7.62 -9.10
N PHE A 110 -9.74 -6.36 -9.05
CA PHE A 110 -9.92 -5.52 -7.86
C PHE A 110 -11.39 -5.15 -7.66
N SER A 111 -11.75 -4.82 -6.42
CA SER A 111 -13.10 -4.32 -6.13
C SER A 111 -13.32 -2.96 -6.83
N PRO A 112 -14.57 -2.54 -7.09
CA PRO A 112 -14.84 -1.26 -7.76
C PRO A 112 -14.16 -0.05 -7.11
N ASN A 113 -14.02 -0.05 -5.78
CA ASN A 113 -13.35 1.01 -5.04
C ASN A 113 -11.86 1.10 -5.41
N TYR A 114 -11.17 -0.04 -5.48
CA TYR A 114 -9.76 -0.09 -5.86
C TYR A 114 -9.56 0.12 -7.37
N GLN A 115 -10.49 -0.32 -8.21
CA GLN A 115 -10.45 -0.01 -9.65
C GLN A 115 -10.57 1.50 -9.92
N ALA A 116 -11.31 2.25 -9.10
CA ALA A 116 -11.38 3.70 -9.22
C ALA A 116 -10.03 4.39 -8.95
N VAL A 117 -9.23 3.82 -8.03
CA VAL A 117 -7.86 4.30 -7.72
C VAL A 117 -6.84 3.81 -8.75
N PHE A 118 -7.06 2.62 -9.31
CA PHE A 118 -6.18 1.96 -10.29
C PHE A 118 -6.93 1.62 -11.58
N PRO A 119 -7.28 2.63 -12.40
CA PRO A 119 -8.23 2.46 -13.51
C PRO A 119 -7.69 1.67 -14.70
N ASP A 120 -6.38 1.55 -14.84
CA ASP A 120 -5.73 0.91 -15.99
C ASP A 120 -4.45 0.14 -15.62
N GLU A 121 -3.77 -0.39 -16.65
CA GLU A 121 -2.52 -1.14 -16.52
C GLU A 121 -1.26 -0.28 -16.48
N SER A 122 -1.36 1.06 -16.47
CA SER A 122 -0.20 1.95 -16.45
C SER A 122 0.43 2.06 -15.06
N ARG A 123 1.62 2.70 -14.99
CA ARG A 123 2.38 2.92 -13.76
C ARG A 123 1.71 3.95 -12.86
N HIS A 124 0.67 3.50 -12.17
CA HIS A 124 0.02 4.23 -11.09
C HIS A 124 0.59 3.78 -9.75
N TYR A 125 1.73 4.35 -9.37
CA TYR A 125 2.29 4.16 -8.04
C TYR A 125 1.51 5.02 -7.03
N ASN A 126 1.30 4.50 -5.83
CA ASN A 126 0.47 5.11 -4.79
C ASN A 126 1.23 5.17 -3.46
N ALA A 127 1.30 6.35 -2.84
CA ALA A 127 2.09 6.56 -1.64
C ALA A 127 1.68 5.66 -0.47
N ASP A 128 0.39 5.36 -0.29
CA ASP A 128 -0.10 4.49 0.80
C ASP A 128 0.41 3.04 0.65
N ILE A 129 0.58 2.57 -0.60
CA ILE A 129 1.17 1.25 -0.87
C ILE A 129 2.66 1.26 -0.52
N MET A 130 3.37 2.33 -0.86
CA MET A 130 4.78 2.49 -0.48
C MET A 130 4.94 2.56 1.03
N GLU A 131 4.12 3.37 1.71
CA GLU A 131 4.08 3.48 3.16
C GLU A 131 3.85 2.11 3.81
N ALA A 132 2.83 1.39 3.36
CA ALA A 132 2.55 0.04 3.84
C ALA A 132 3.79 -0.84 3.69
N ALA A 133 4.44 -0.84 2.54
CA ALA A 133 5.61 -1.68 2.30
C ALA A 133 6.85 -1.31 3.14
N LEU A 134 7.02 -0.03 3.45
CA LEU A 134 8.18 0.49 4.19
C LEU A 134 8.00 0.46 5.70
N ALA A 135 6.77 0.36 6.19
CA ALA A 135 6.50 0.33 7.62
C ALA A 135 6.98 -0.99 8.24
N SER A 136 8.14 -0.92 8.92
CA SER A 136 8.91 -2.05 9.44
C SER A 136 8.15 -3.00 10.39
N GLN A 137 7.03 -2.53 10.97
CA GLN A 137 6.24 -3.28 11.95
C GLN A 137 4.76 -3.45 11.55
N SER A 138 4.21 -2.65 10.63
CA SER A 138 2.75 -2.60 10.39
C SER A 138 2.22 -3.49 9.26
N ILE A 139 3.08 -4.04 8.37
CA ILE A 139 2.59 -5.00 7.35
C ILE A 139 2.00 -6.26 8.00
N ARG A 140 2.27 -6.53 9.28
CA ARG A 140 1.83 -7.77 9.90
C ARG A 140 0.34 -7.80 10.20
N GLU A 141 -0.23 -6.67 10.61
CA GLU A 141 -1.61 -6.61 11.05
C GLU A 141 -2.31 -5.30 10.71
N ILE A 142 -3.60 -5.38 10.41
CA ILE A 142 -4.49 -4.24 10.25
C ILE A 142 -5.70 -4.41 11.16
N CYS A 143 -6.09 -3.34 11.84
CA CYS A 143 -7.28 -3.32 12.67
C CYS A 143 -8.45 -2.73 11.87
N VAL A 144 -9.49 -3.54 11.61
CA VAL A 144 -10.70 -3.11 10.91
C VAL A 144 -11.91 -3.38 11.79
N ASN A 145 -12.69 -2.34 12.11
CA ASN A 145 -13.86 -2.44 12.99
C ASN A 145 -13.54 -3.06 14.38
N GLY A 146 -12.34 -2.80 14.91
CA GLY A 146 -11.90 -3.32 16.21
C GLY A 146 -11.39 -4.76 16.19
N GLU A 147 -11.34 -5.42 15.02
CA GLU A 147 -10.75 -6.74 14.84
C GLU A 147 -9.40 -6.65 14.14
N ASN A 148 -8.43 -7.42 14.61
CA ASN A 148 -7.10 -7.50 14.00
C ASN A 148 -7.07 -8.60 12.95
N TYR A 149 -6.63 -8.25 11.76
CA TYR A 149 -6.42 -9.15 10.63
C TYR A 149 -4.94 -9.21 10.33
N GLN A 150 -4.40 -10.43 10.20
CA GLN A 150 -3.01 -10.62 9.83
C GLN A 150 -2.88 -10.81 8.33
N PHE A 151 -1.90 -10.13 7.75
CA PHE A 151 -1.52 -10.38 6.36
C PHE A 151 -0.78 -11.70 6.24
N SER A 152 -0.91 -12.34 5.08
CA SER A 152 -0.27 -13.63 4.84
C SER A 152 1.25 -13.48 4.73
N VAL A 153 1.94 -14.62 4.87
CA VAL A 153 3.38 -14.73 4.60
C VAL A 153 3.73 -14.29 3.17
N ALA A 154 2.82 -14.46 2.21
CA ALA A 154 3.06 -14.04 0.84
C ALA A 154 3.12 -12.50 0.73
N VAL A 155 2.21 -11.75 1.36
CA VAL A 155 2.30 -10.27 1.41
C VAL A 155 3.60 -9.83 2.07
N MET A 156 3.94 -10.45 3.21
CA MET A 156 5.16 -10.11 3.94
C MET A 156 6.42 -10.33 3.09
N HIS A 157 6.50 -11.46 2.37
CA HIS A 157 7.60 -11.74 1.45
C HIS A 157 7.67 -10.73 0.30
N ARG A 158 6.53 -10.43 -0.36
CA ARG A 158 6.51 -9.42 -1.43
C ARG A 158 6.89 -8.03 -0.94
N GLY A 159 6.48 -7.65 0.26
CA GLY A 159 6.87 -6.38 0.88
C GLY A 159 8.38 -6.33 1.16
N HIS A 160 8.97 -7.46 1.57
CA HIS A 160 10.42 -7.57 1.74
C HIS A 160 11.17 -7.47 0.40
N ASP A 161 10.71 -8.17 -0.65
CA ASP A 161 11.30 -8.09 -1.99
C ASP A 161 11.25 -6.64 -2.53
N PHE A 162 10.11 -5.96 -2.33
CA PHE A 162 9.95 -4.56 -2.69
C PHE A 162 10.89 -3.65 -1.90
N ARG A 163 11.03 -3.81 -0.57
CA ARG A 163 11.99 -3.05 0.23
C ARG A 163 13.43 -3.22 -0.25
N ARG A 164 13.82 -4.43 -0.66
CA ARG A 164 15.14 -4.66 -1.23
C ARG A 164 15.31 -3.93 -2.56
N ALA A 165 14.32 -3.99 -3.45
CA ALA A 165 14.35 -3.27 -4.72
C ALA A 165 14.40 -1.74 -4.52
N TRP A 166 13.64 -1.24 -3.55
CA TRP A 166 13.69 0.15 -3.10
C TRP A 166 15.09 0.56 -2.65
N GLY A 167 15.71 -0.24 -1.77
CA GLY A 167 17.07 0.02 -1.29
C GLY A 167 18.09 0.08 -2.43
N GLN A 168 17.99 -0.79 -3.42
CA GLN A 168 18.85 -0.77 -4.60
C GLN A 168 18.64 0.49 -5.46
N LEU A 169 17.38 0.89 -5.69
CA LEU A 169 17.10 2.13 -6.42
C LEU A 169 17.63 3.35 -5.66
N ALA A 170 17.43 3.40 -4.34
CA ALA A 170 17.93 4.47 -3.48
C ALA A 170 19.46 4.57 -3.52
N GLU A 171 20.18 3.45 -3.49
CA GLU A 171 21.63 3.40 -3.60
C GLU A 171 22.12 3.98 -4.93
N VAL A 172 21.52 3.56 -6.05
CA VAL A 172 21.86 4.08 -7.39
C VAL A 172 21.59 5.58 -7.50
N LEU A 173 20.47 6.05 -6.98
CA LEU A 173 20.11 7.48 -7.02
C LEU A 173 21.03 8.34 -6.14
N SER A 174 21.53 7.78 -5.04
CA SER A 174 22.45 8.47 -4.12
C SER A 174 23.84 8.63 -4.70
N ASN A 175 24.27 7.66 -5.49
CA ASN A 175 25.55 7.69 -6.21
C ASN A 175 25.44 8.46 -7.53
N TRP A 176 24.28 9.02 -7.87
CA TRP A 176 24.07 9.71 -9.13
C TRP A 176 24.83 11.06 -9.16
N PRO A 177 25.60 11.37 -10.23
CA PRO A 177 26.31 12.63 -10.34
C PRO A 177 25.37 13.85 -10.19
N GLY A 178 25.67 14.71 -9.22
CA GLY A 178 24.85 15.89 -8.91
C GLY A 178 23.76 15.68 -7.86
N ALA A 179 23.63 14.48 -7.28
CA ALA A 179 22.86 14.29 -6.06
C ALA A 179 23.56 15.06 -4.92
N ALA A 180 23.00 16.22 -4.53
CA ALA A 180 23.56 17.08 -3.48
C ALA A 180 23.40 16.51 -2.06
N VAL A 181 23.15 15.19 -1.93
CA VAL A 181 22.95 14.54 -0.63
C VAL A 181 24.32 14.26 -0.04
N ALA A 182 24.73 15.11 0.90
CA ALA A 182 25.99 15.03 1.63
C ALA A 182 26.06 13.76 2.49
N ALA A 183 26.32 12.61 1.87
CA ALA A 183 26.81 11.44 2.59
C ALA A 183 28.32 11.60 2.85
N PRO A 184 28.82 11.20 4.03
CA PRO A 184 30.25 11.28 4.34
C PRO A 184 31.02 10.32 3.42
N THR A 185 31.78 10.90 2.50
CA THR A 185 32.68 10.21 1.58
C THR A 185 33.69 9.37 2.35
N THR A 186 33.47 8.06 2.36
CA THR A 186 34.57 7.10 2.50
C THR A 186 35.26 7.08 1.14
N GLU A 187 36.54 7.39 1.13
CA GLU A 187 37.42 7.57 -0.02
C GLU A 187 37.64 6.22 -0.75
N GLN A 188 36.60 5.70 -1.40
CA GLN A 188 36.65 4.53 -2.27
C GLN A 188 36.48 4.99 -3.71
N GLN A 189 37.52 4.78 -4.52
CA GLN A 189 37.46 5.02 -5.96
C GLN A 189 36.30 4.22 -6.56
N PRO A 190 35.48 4.83 -7.44
CA PRO A 190 34.37 4.16 -8.08
C PRO A 190 34.91 3.10 -9.04
N PHE A 191 35.00 1.86 -8.55
CA PHE A 191 35.17 0.71 -9.42
C PHE A 191 33.83 0.47 -10.10
N CYS A 192 33.77 0.57 -11.43
CA CYS A 192 32.56 0.28 -12.19
C CYS A 192 32.25 -1.23 -12.06
N PRO A 193 31.21 -1.66 -11.31
CA PRO A 193 30.98 -3.07 -10.98
C PRO A 193 30.28 -3.84 -12.12
N CYS A 194 30.28 -3.29 -13.34
CA CYS A 194 29.56 -3.85 -14.45
C CYS A 194 30.28 -5.11 -14.98
N PRO A 195 29.62 -6.27 -15.11
CA PRO A 195 30.24 -7.48 -15.66
C PRO A 195 30.80 -7.27 -17.07
N ALA A 196 30.21 -6.35 -17.84
CA ALA A 196 30.66 -5.99 -19.18
C ALA A 196 32.00 -5.22 -19.21
N CYS A 197 32.40 -4.67 -18.06
CA CYS A 197 33.60 -3.85 -17.87
C CYS A 197 34.79 -4.71 -17.41
N ASP A 198 34.52 -5.86 -16.77
CA ASP A 198 35.54 -6.72 -16.17
C ASP A 198 36.30 -7.57 -17.21
N GLU A 199 35.67 -7.88 -18.36
CA GLU A 199 36.25 -8.77 -19.38
C GLU A 199 37.01 -8.06 -20.51
N ARG A 200 36.99 -6.72 -20.61
CA ARG A 200 37.65 -5.97 -21.69
C ARG A 200 38.71 -5.01 -21.16
N LYS A 201 39.88 -5.57 -20.85
CA LYS A 201 41.07 -4.83 -20.37
C LYS A 201 41.80 -3.97 -21.41
N GLU A 202 41.40 -4.01 -22.68
CA GLU A 202 42.15 -3.31 -23.74
C GLU A 202 41.23 -2.34 -24.50
N GLU A 203 41.35 -1.06 -24.12
CA GLU A 203 41.11 0.14 -24.94
C GLU A 203 39.70 0.43 -25.45
N MET A 204 38.65 0.01 -24.74
CA MET A 204 37.32 0.58 -24.96
C MET A 204 36.97 1.43 -23.75
N GLU A 205 37.13 2.75 -23.87
CA GLU A 205 36.59 3.75 -22.94
C GLU A 205 35.08 3.50 -22.81
N CYS A 206 34.71 2.67 -21.86
CA CYS A 206 33.32 2.50 -21.48
C CYS A 206 32.93 3.84 -20.84
N GLN A 207 32.23 4.67 -21.61
CA GLN A 207 31.78 5.98 -21.15
C GLN A 207 30.99 5.78 -19.85
N GLU A 208 31.51 6.30 -18.73
CA GLU A 208 30.98 6.07 -17.38
C GLU A 208 29.47 6.34 -17.29
N GLU A 209 28.97 7.33 -18.05
CA GLU A 209 27.55 7.66 -18.18
C GLU A 209 26.69 6.49 -18.68
N SER A 210 27.23 5.65 -19.57
CA SER A 210 26.51 4.50 -20.11
C SER A 210 26.32 3.39 -19.07
N CYS A 211 27.27 3.21 -18.15
CA CYS A 211 27.19 2.20 -17.09
C CYS A 211 26.17 2.58 -16.01
N LEU A 212 26.22 3.83 -15.53
CA LEU A 212 25.28 4.34 -14.53
C LEU A 212 23.84 4.33 -15.04
N LEU A 213 23.64 4.72 -16.30
CA LEU A 213 22.32 4.66 -16.93
C LEU A 213 21.79 3.23 -17.02
N LEU A 214 22.65 2.25 -17.32
CA LEU A 214 22.25 0.84 -17.38
C LEU A 214 21.84 0.32 -15.98
N GLU A 215 22.59 0.71 -14.95
CA GLU A 215 22.31 0.37 -13.56
C GLU A 215 20.98 0.98 -13.09
N LEU A 216 20.74 2.27 -13.36
CA LEU A 216 19.47 2.93 -13.07
C LEU A 216 18.29 2.25 -13.77
N LYS A 217 18.45 1.88 -15.06
CA LYS A 217 17.44 1.12 -15.80
C LYS A 217 17.17 -0.24 -15.15
N ALA A 218 18.19 -0.94 -14.68
CA ALA A 218 18.03 -2.21 -14.00
C ALA A 218 17.29 -2.05 -12.66
N ALA A 219 17.68 -1.06 -11.85
CA ALA A 219 17.05 -0.75 -10.57
C ALA A 219 15.57 -0.36 -10.73
N LEU A 220 15.24 0.50 -11.71
CA LEU A 220 13.85 0.90 -12.00
C LEU A 220 12.99 -0.28 -12.48
N ARG A 221 13.54 -1.20 -13.29
CA ARG A 221 12.81 -2.42 -13.69
C ARG A 221 12.52 -3.31 -12.50
N LEU A 222 13.49 -3.51 -11.61
CA LEU A 222 13.31 -4.32 -10.41
C LEU A 222 12.31 -3.66 -9.44
N PHE A 223 12.38 -2.35 -9.28
CA PHE A 223 11.41 -1.56 -8.53
C PHE A 223 9.99 -1.75 -9.08
N ASP A 224 9.77 -1.56 -10.38
CA ASP A 224 8.45 -1.72 -11.01
C ASP A 224 7.91 -3.15 -10.90
N GLN A 225 8.77 -4.15 -11.09
CA GLN A 225 8.40 -5.56 -10.95
C GLN A 225 7.99 -5.91 -9.52
N SER A 226 8.82 -5.55 -8.54
CA SER A 226 8.55 -5.84 -7.13
C SER A 226 7.35 -5.05 -6.60
N TRP A 227 7.17 -3.80 -7.07
CA TRP A 227 5.98 -3.00 -6.81
C TRP A 227 4.72 -3.72 -7.27
N ALA A 228 4.63 -4.10 -8.55
CA ALA A 228 3.43 -4.71 -9.10
C ALA A 228 3.08 -6.04 -8.39
N GLN A 229 4.10 -6.83 -8.02
CA GLN A 229 3.90 -8.06 -7.26
C GLN A 229 3.41 -7.80 -5.83
N PHE A 230 3.95 -6.78 -5.16
CA PHE A 230 3.51 -6.39 -3.83
C PHE A 230 2.09 -5.80 -3.86
N GLU A 231 1.82 -4.84 -4.75
CA GLU A 231 0.51 -4.24 -4.97
C GLU A 231 -0.56 -5.32 -5.21
N GLN A 232 -0.32 -6.24 -6.13
CA GLN A 232 -1.25 -7.32 -6.41
C GLN A 232 -1.62 -8.10 -5.15
N GLN A 233 -0.61 -8.57 -4.41
CA GLN A 233 -0.84 -9.43 -3.25
C GLN A 233 -1.46 -8.64 -2.08
N TYR A 234 -0.96 -7.43 -1.82
CA TYR A 234 -1.42 -6.56 -0.75
C TYR A 234 -2.88 -6.12 -0.94
N ILE A 235 -3.21 -5.59 -2.12
CA ILE A 235 -4.58 -5.12 -2.41
C ILE A 235 -5.57 -6.30 -2.45
N SER A 236 -5.17 -7.46 -2.98
CA SER A 236 -6.03 -8.65 -2.97
C SER A 236 -6.37 -9.10 -1.54
N GLU A 237 -5.41 -9.02 -0.62
CA GLU A 237 -5.66 -9.32 0.79
C GLU A 237 -6.47 -8.25 1.50
N LEU A 238 -6.24 -6.96 1.22
CA LEU A 238 -7.10 -5.89 1.73
C LEU A 238 -8.57 -6.09 1.30
N ILE A 239 -8.82 -6.47 0.04
CA ILE A 239 -10.17 -6.79 -0.44
C ILE A 239 -10.76 -7.98 0.32
N SER A 240 -9.94 -9.01 0.59
CA SER A 240 -10.37 -10.19 1.36
C SER A 240 -10.72 -9.84 2.80
N ILE A 241 -9.89 -9.01 3.45
CA ILE A 241 -10.11 -8.49 4.80
C ILE A 241 -11.37 -7.62 4.84
N GLU A 242 -11.55 -6.72 3.87
CA GLU A 242 -12.76 -5.88 3.75
C GLU A 242 -14.03 -6.73 3.59
N PHE A 243 -13.96 -7.82 2.82
CA PHE A 243 -15.06 -8.77 2.69
C PHE A 243 -15.39 -9.45 4.02
N LEU A 244 -14.39 -9.96 4.74
CA LEU A 244 -14.58 -10.60 6.04
C LEU A 244 -15.09 -9.62 7.11
N ALA A 245 -14.54 -8.42 7.15
CA ALA A 245 -14.93 -7.38 8.11
C ALA A 245 -16.39 -6.90 7.93
N ARG A 246 -17.01 -7.18 6.78
CA ARG A 246 -18.44 -6.91 6.51
C ARG A 246 -19.38 -8.04 6.90
N GLU A 247 -18.87 -9.23 7.21
CA GLU A 247 -19.69 -10.39 7.58
C GLU A 247 -20.57 -10.14 8.82
N PRO A 248 -20.08 -9.51 9.91
CA PRO A 248 -20.92 -9.19 11.07
C PRO A 248 -22.15 -8.34 10.70
N LEU A 249 -21.96 -7.32 9.85
CA LEU A 249 -23.04 -6.47 9.36
C LEU A 249 -24.05 -7.26 8.52
N ARG A 250 -23.58 -8.11 7.60
CA ARG A 250 -24.45 -8.96 6.77
C ARG A 250 -25.27 -9.93 7.61
N LYS A 251 -24.65 -10.57 8.60
CA LYS A 251 -25.31 -11.46 9.55
C LYS A 251 -26.39 -10.72 10.35
N ALA A 252 -26.09 -9.50 10.83
CA ALA A 252 -27.06 -8.67 11.55
C ALA A 252 -28.24 -8.28 10.65
N ILE A 253 -28.00 -7.79 9.43
CA ILE A 253 -29.06 -7.43 8.47
C ILE A 253 -29.95 -8.65 8.18
N TRP A 254 -29.33 -9.80 7.90
CA TRP A 254 -30.07 -11.04 7.62
C TRP A 254 -30.93 -11.46 8.81
N ALA A 255 -30.38 -11.43 10.02
CA ALA A 255 -31.08 -11.88 11.22
C ALA A 255 -32.24 -10.93 11.59
N VAL A 256 -32.04 -9.61 11.47
CA VAL A 256 -33.10 -8.62 11.69
C VAL A 256 -34.22 -8.76 10.66
N ARG A 257 -33.91 -8.89 9.37
CA ARG A 257 -34.92 -9.13 8.32
C ARG A 257 -35.71 -10.42 8.56
N ARG A 258 -35.09 -11.43 9.18
CA ARG A 258 -35.79 -12.66 9.53
C ARG A 258 -36.77 -12.43 10.69
N LEU A 259 -36.43 -11.58 11.66
CA LEU A 259 -37.36 -11.17 12.72
C LEU A 259 -38.58 -10.42 12.19
N ASP A 260 -38.44 -9.59 11.15
CA ASP A 260 -39.57 -8.87 10.54
C ASP A 260 -40.67 -9.83 10.01
N THR A 261 -40.33 -11.10 9.78
CA THR A 261 -41.27 -12.12 9.33
C THR A 261 -41.98 -12.87 10.46
N ILE A 262 -41.62 -12.60 11.72
CA ILE A 262 -42.13 -13.29 12.91
C ILE A 262 -42.94 -12.29 13.74
N ASP A 263 -44.15 -12.66 14.13
CA ASP A 263 -44.87 -11.92 15.15
C ASP A 263 -44.23 -12.17 16.52
N LEU A 264 -43.42 -11.22 16.98
CA LEU A 264 -42.73 -11.29 18.27
C LEU A 264 -43.70 -11.34 19.48
N ARG A 265 -44.99 -11.02 19.29
CA ARG A 265 -46.02 -11.15 20.32
C ARG A 265 -46.61 -12.57 20.38
N SER A 266 -46.40 -13.36 19.33
CA SER A 266 -46.89 -14.74 19.28
C SER A 266 -46.13 -15.63 20.27
N PRO A 267 -46.81 -16.49 21.05
CA PRO A 267 -46.15 -17.48 21.89
C PRO A 267 -45.37 -18.53 21.08
N ASP A 268 -45.70 -18.67 19.79
CA ASP A 268 -45.04 -19.61 18.86
C ASP A 268 -43.80 -19.00 18.19
N ALA A 269 -43.44 -17.75 18.51
CA ALA A 269 -42.26 -17.11 17.97
C ALA A 269 -41.01 -17.92 18.35
N ASP A 270 -40.21 -18.31 17.34
CA ASP A 270 -39.02 -19.14 17.54
C ASP A 270 -37.97 -18.38 18.38
N PRO A 271 -37.71 -18.80 19.64
CA PRO A 271 -36.75 -18.13 20.50
C PRO A 271 -35.33 -18.14 19.94
N PHE A 272 -34.99 -19.16 19.14
CA PHE A 272 -33.69 -19.28 18.51
C PHE A 272 -33.43 -18.17 17.50
N LEU A 273 -34.45 -17.80 16.70
CA LEU A 273 -34.32 -16.73 15.71
C LEU A 273 -34.19 -15.36 16.39
N ILE A 274 -34.94 -15.14 17.48
CA ILE A 274 -34.85 -13.94 18.32
C ILE A 274 -33.46 -13.80 18.92
N ASP A 275 -32.95 -14.86 19.56
CA ASP A 275 -31.63 -14.86 20.19
C ASP A 275 -30.55 -14.62 19.14
N LYS A 276 -30.60 -15.32 18.00
CA LYS A 276 -29.62 -15.15 16.90
C LYS A 276 -29.57 -13.72 16.35
N ALA A 277 -30.72 -13.05 16.24
CA ALA A 277 -30.75 -11.67 15.76
C ALA A 277 -30.22 -10.67 16.79
N ILE A 278 -30.53 -10.87 18.07
CA ILE A 278 -29.99 -10.03 19.14
C ILE A 278 -28.49 -10.23 19.26
N ASP A 279 -28.00 -11.46 19.21
CA ASP A 279 -26.57 -11.78 19.27
C ASP A 279 -25.82 -11.12 18.10
N ALA A 280 -26.38 -11.16 16.88
CA ALA A 280 -25.77 -10.52 15.73
C ALA A 280 -25.69 -8.99 15.86
N VAL A 281 -26.74 -8.34 16.39
CA VAL A 281 -26.77 -6.89 16.63
C VAL A 281 -25.85 -6.50 17.80
N ALA A 282 -25.84 -7.29 18.88
CA ALA A 282 -24.95 -7.08 20.03
C ALA A 282 -23.48 -7.17 19.61
N HIS A 283 -23.13 -8.18 18.80
CA HIS A 283 -21.79 -8.33 18.24
C HIS A 283 -21.41 -7.12 17.35
N LEU A 284 -22.29 -6.69 16.44
CA LEU A 284 -22.06 -5.50 15.63
C LEU A 284 -21.86 -4.23 16.47
N ASN A 285 -22.63 -4.06 17.55
CA ASN A 285 -22.49 -2.94 18.49
C ASN A 285 -21.14 -2.97 19.23
N THR A 286 -20.64 -4.15 19.57
CA THR A 286 -19.30 -4.30 20.16
C THR A 286 -18.22 -3.87 19.18
N LEU A 287 -18.31 -4.31 17.91
CA LEU A 287 -17.35 -3.92 16.86
C LEU A 287 -17.37 -2.42 16.55
N ALA A 288 -18.56 -1.80 16.54
CA ALA A 288 -18.72 -0.37 16.30
C ALA A 288 -18.21 0.52 17.46
N ASN A 289 -17.87 -0.07 18.61
CA ASN A 289 -17.46 0.68 19.80
C ASN A 289 -16.08 0.25 20.32
N PRO A 290 -14.99 0.65 19.64
CA PRO A 290 -13.64 0.22 19.96
C PRO A 290 -13.15 0.67 21.34
N HIS A 291 -13.81 1.64 21.98
CA HIS A 291 -13.49 2.12 23.32
C HIS A 291 -14.23 1.36 24.44
N GLY A 292 -14.78 0.17 24.14
CA GLY A 292 -15.33 -0.72 25.17
C GLY A 292 -16.65 -0.25 25.79
N LYS A 293 -17.36 0.69 25.16
CA LYS A 293 -18.72 1.10 25.58
C LYS A 293 -19.84 0.36 24.83
N GLY A 294 -19.48 -0.62 23.99
CA GLY A 294 -20.44 -1.43 23.25
C GLY A 294 -21.21 -2.34 24.21
N ARG A 295 -22.54 -2.35 24.11
CA ARG A 295 -23.39 -3.24 24.93
C ARG A 295 -23.49 -4.62 24.30
N GLY A 296 -22.40 -5.37 24.39
CA GLY A 296 -22.35 -6.79 24.02
C GLY A 296 -23.11 -7.70 24.99
N ASP A 297 -23.63 -7.14 26.09
CA ASP A 297 -24.44 -7.81 27.12
C ASP A 297 -25.95 -7.86 26.78
N LEU A 298 -26.37 -7.25 25.66
CA LEU A 298 -27.73 -7.36 25.16
C LEU A 298 -28.01 -8.81 24.75
N SER A 299 -29.00 -9.44 25.40
CA SER A 299 -29.41 -10.82 25.13
C SER A 299 -30.91 -10.93 24.87
N GLY A 300 -31.34 -12.05 24.28
CA GLY A 300 -32.75 -12.42 24.15
C GLY A 300 -33.59 -12.30 25.41
N ARG A 301 -32.99 -12.56 26.56
CA ARG A 301 -33.66 -12.42 27.86
C ARG A 301 -34.06 -10.97 28.14
N VAL A 302 -33.21 -10.01 27.78
CA VAL A 302 -33.49 -8.57 27.98
C VAL A 302 -34.66 -8.15 27.08
N LEU A 303 -34.65 -8.55 25.80
CA LEU A 303 -35.75 -8.23 24.89
C LEU A 303 -37.07 -8.87 25.34
N ARG A 304 -37.07 -10.17 25.65
CA ARG A 304 -38.28 -10.88 26.14
C ARG A 304 -38.80 -10.27 27.45
N SER A 305 -37.90 -9.89 28.36
CA SER A 305 -38.28 -9.19 29.58
C SER A 305 -38.97 -7.86 29.24
N ALA A 306 -38.38 -7.04 28.37
CA ALA A 306 -38.97 -5.77 27.93
C ALA A 306 -40.34 -5.95 27.27
N LEU A 307 -40.50 -6.95 26.38
CA LEU A 307 -41.79 -7.27 25.75
C LEU A 307 -42.84 -7.72 26.77
N SER A 308 -42.45 -8.49 27.79
CA SER A 308 -43.36 -8.91 28.87
C SER A 308 -43.84 -7.73 29.73
N TRP A 309 -43.02 -6.68 29.87
CA TRP A 309 -43.41 -5.45 30.55
C TRP A 309 -44.39 -4.62 29.70
N LEU A 310 -44.11 -4.47 28.41
CA LEU A 310 -44.98 -3.70 27.48
C LEU A 310 -46.37 -4.31 27.36
N THR A 311 -46.47 -5.63 27.23
CA THR A 311 -47.75 -6.35 27.11
C THR A 311 -48.61 -6.25 28.38
N ARG A 312 -47.99 -6.22 29.57
CA ARG A 312 -48.70 -6.00 30.85
C ARG A 312 -49.27 -4.59 30.99
N ASP A 313 -48.60 -3.59 30.44
CA ASP A 313 -48.99 -2.18 30.58
C ASP A 313 -50.10 -1.78 29.59
N GLU A 314 -50.14 -2.39 28.40
CA GLU A 314 -51.29 -2.32 27.48
C GLU A 314 -52.57 -2.82 28.18
N GLY A 315 -52.49 -3.92 28.94
CA GLY A 315 -53.62 -4.44 29.72
C GLY A 315 -54.07 -3.51 30.86
N ARG A 316 -53.15 -2.75 31.50
CA ARG A 316 -53.52 -1.77 32.54
C ARG A 316 -54.26 -0.56 31.99
N LYS A 317 -53.87 -0.07 30.81
CA LYS A 317 -54.53 1.09 30.17
C LYS A 317 -55.95 0.76 29.68
N GLN A 318 -56.19 -0.51 29.34
CA GLN A 318 -57.53 -0.97 28.91
C GLN A 318 -58.52 -1.07 30.08
N CYS A 319 -58.07 -1.35 31.32
CA CYS A 319 -58.95 -1.38 32.49
C CYS A 319 -59.41 0.01 32.97
N VAL A 320 -58.66 1.08 32.67
CA VAL A 320 -59.00 2.45 33.13
C VAL A 320 -60.05 3.12 32.21
N SER A 321 -60.23 2.64 30.97
CA SER A 321 -61.17 3.23 29.99
C SER A 321 -62.55 2.57 29.96
N VAL A 322 -62.79 1.49 30.72
CA VAL A 322 -64.09 0.79 30.79
C VAL A 322 -64.91 1.22 32.03
N GLN A 323 -64.43 2.18 32.81
CA GLN A 323 -65.11 2.70 34.02
C GLN A 323 -65.56 4.16 33.91
N ALA A 324 -65.69 4.71 32.70
CA ALA A 324 -66.26 6.04 32.46
C ALA A 324 -67.61 5.95 31.75
#